data_AF-A0A515KGL8-F1
#
_entry.id   AF-A0A515KGL8-F1
#
_cell.length_a   1.000
_cell.length_b   1.000
_cell.length_c   1.000
_cell.angle_alpha   90.00
_cell.angle_beta   90.00
_cell.angle_gamma   90.00
#
_symmetry.space_group_name_H-M   'P 1'
#
loop_
_entity.id
_entity.type
_entity.pdbx_description
1 polymer ?
#
loop_
_entity_poly.entity_id
_entity_poly.type
_entity_poly.pdbx_seq_one_letter_code
_entity_poly.pdbx_strand_id
1 'polypeptide(L)'
;MRAEVRISSLVPSGLVIESVSDSSDSIILAVRSEAGMAECPVCGSRSRRIHSRYDRQVSDLPCAGKQIRLRVITRRFVCEVPHCRRRIFAERFGDNVLPTRSRQTARLECIVHHLGLALGGRPAASFARRLMMPVSNDTLLRVVRRRAARRTHPLTVVGVDDWAFRRNRRYGTIVCDLERRRIVTLLPDREVATVRAWLADHPEISVVSRDRGGGYGEASAKALPDAIQVADRWHLMENASAAFLDAVRKSMRAIRSAIGSTTITPELLTSAEKLRYESYLRREDTNAAIMALARDGVSIKQIVRRLGHSRNLVRQTLRGGRADVFQTRERSLDAYYLFLEGLWSSGCRNGAELWRRLQMQGFRGSLRTVGEWTTRRRRSEAVSKQQLQRVPSARTIARLMTIKRDCMTKADALVIAAIEAGVPSLVEARTLIDQFHDMIRKKDEAKLDAWIANAKASLVSSFATGVLKDIAAVRAAITHPWSNGQVEGQITKLKLVKRQMYGRAKIDLLEARLLGAA
;
A
#
# COMPACT_ATOMS: atom_id res chain seq x y z
N MET A 1 -10.46 2.35 54.04
CA MET A 1 -10.08 3.75 53.76
C MET A 1 -10.69 4.19 52.44
N ARG A 2 -11.71 5.05 52.44
CA ARG A 2 -12.07 5.80 51.23
C ARG A 2 -11.03 6.90 51.08
N ALA A 3 -10.20 6.85 50.04
CA ALA A 3 -9.32 7.97 49.73
C ALA A 3 -10.20 9.19 49.44
N GLU A 4 -10.10 10.23 50.27
CA GLU A 4 -10.78 11.50 50.03
C GLU A 4 -10.20 12.14 48.76
N VAL A 5 -10.99 12.17 47.69
CA VAL A 5 -10.64 12.93 46.49
C VAL A 5 -10.69 14.41 46.88
N ARG A 6 -9.52 15.03 47.03
CA ARG A 6 -9.43 16.47 47.29
C ARG A 6 -9.99 17.21 46.07
N ILE A 7 -10.93 18.12 46.28
CA ILE A 7 -11.55 18.93 45.21
C ILE A 7 -10.50 19.72 44.41
N SER A 8 -9.39 20.12 45.04
CA SER A 8 -8.23 20.73 44.38
C SER A 8 -7.55 19.84 43.33
N SER A 9 -7.69 18.51 43.42
CA SER A 9 -7.17 17.58 42.40
C SER A 9 -7.99 17.58 41.11
N LEU A 10 -9.18 18.18 41.11
CA LEU A 10 -10.07 18.23 39.95
C LEU A 10 -9.68 19.32 38.94
N VAL A 11 -8.86 20.29 39.32
CA VAL A 11 -8.37 21.36 38.45
C VAL A 11 -6.91 21.14 38.06
N PRO A 12 -6.44 21.71 36.94
CA PRO A 12 -5.03 21.66 36.57
C PRO A 12 -4.10 22.19 37.68
N SER A 13 -2.88 21.67 37.74
CA SER A 13 -1.88 22.08 38.74
C SER A 13 -1.58 23.58 38.69
N GLY A 14 -1.35 24.18 39.86
CA GLY A 14 -1.13 25.62 40.03
C GLY A 14 -2.40 26.49 39.95
N LEU A 15 -3.58 25.87 39.83
CA LEU A 15 -4.87 26.55 39.96
C LEU A 15 -5.57 26.11 41.26
N VAL A 16 -6.20 27.07 41.93
CA VAL A 16 -7.04 26.84 43.12
C VAL A 16 -8.48 27.23 42.81
N ILE A 17 -9.42 26.48 43.39
CA ILE A 17 -10.86 26.71 43.22
C ILE A 17 -11.33 27.75 44.23
N GLU A 18 -12.04 28.77 43.75
CA GLU A 18 -12.67 29.79 44.59
C GLU A 18 -14.15 29.52 44.80
N SER A 19 -14.85 29.06 43.77
CA SER A 19 -16.28 28.75 43.84
C SER A 19 -16.67 27.68 42.83
N VAL A 20 -17.74 26.96 43.14
CA VAL A 20 -18.32 25.91 42.29
C VAL A 20 -19.77 26.26 42.01
N SER A 21 -20.20 26.14 40.76
CA SER A 21 -21.59 26.24 40.35
C SER A 21 -21.96 25.00 39.56
N ASP A 22 -22.92 24.23 40.05
CA ASP A 22 -23.36 22.98 39.45
C ASP A 22 -24.71 23.15 38.75
N SER A 23 -24.81 22.68 37.51
CA SER A 23 -26.05 22.60 36.73
C SER A 23 -26.31 21.16 36.27
N SER A 24 -27.44 20.90 35.62
CA SER A 24 -27.79 19.55 35.14
C SER A 24 -26.70 18.93 34.26
N ASP A 25 -26.14 19.72 33.33
CA ASP A 25 -25.26 19.23 32.26
C ASP A 25 -23.82 19.74 32.37
N SER A 26 -23.55 20.68 33.27
CA SER A 26 -22.23 21.29 33.40
C SER A 26 -21.88 21.73 34.82
N ILE A 27 -20.60 21.67 35.17
CA ILE A 27 -20.06 22.26 36.39
C ILE A 27 -19.13 23.40 35.97
N ILE A 28 -19.35 24.58 36.55
CA ILE A 28 -18.50 25.75 36.38
C ILE A 28 -17.63 25.91 37.62
N LEU A 29 -16.31 25.88 37.44
CA LEU A 29 -15.34 26.09 38.51
C LEU A 29 -14.70 27.46 38.32
N ALA A 30 -14.90 28.37 39.27
CA ALA A 30 -14.12 29.60 39.32
C ALA A 30 -12.74 29.29 39.89
N VAL A 31 -11.69 29.58 39.12
CA VAL A 31 -10.32 29.23 39.46
C VAL A 31 -9.40 30.42 39.31
N ARG A 32 -8.37 30.50 40.16
CA ARG A 32 -7.28 31.46 40.04
C ARG A 32 -5.94 30.75 40.17
N SER A 33 -4.85 31.43 39.81
CA SER A 33 -3.52 30.91 40.12
C SER A 33 -3.28 30.87 41.64
N GLU A 34 -2.61 29.81 42.07
CA GLU A 34 -2.04 29.69 43.41
C GLU A 34 -0.89 30.69 43.63
N ALA A 35 -0.12 31.00 42.58
CA ALA A 35 1.04 31.86 42.67
C ALA A 35 0.65 33.29 43.05
N GLY A 36 1.39 33.92 43.96
CA GLY A 36 1.19 35.34 44.33
C GLY A 36 1.79 36.34 43.33
N MET A 37 2.55 35.86 42.34
CA MET A 37 3.35 36.68 41.43
C MET A 37 3.38 36.08 40.02
N ALA A 38 3.66 36.91 39.02
CA ALA A 38 3.85 36.46 37.63
C ALA A 38 5.10 37.09 37.00
N GLU A 39 5.71 36.38 36.06
CA GLU A 39 6.91 36.82 35.34
C GLU A 39 6.54 37.60 34.07
N CYS A 40 7.21 38.73 33.86
CA CYS A 40 7.02 39.54 32.67
C CYS A 40 7.55 38.78 31.45
N PRO A 41 6.75 38.58 30.38
CA PRO A 41 7.15 37.77 29.24
C PRO A 41 8.20 38.41 28.33
N VAL A 42 8.66 39.62 28.66
CA VAL A 42 9.66 40.36 27.89
C VAL A 42 10.99 40.44 28.63
N CYS A 43 10.98 40.82 29.91
CA CYS A 43 12.20 40.98 30.70
C CYS A 43 12.42 39.89 31.75
N GLY A 44 11.49 38.95 31.92
CA GLY A 44 11.59 37.87 32.92
C GLY A 44 11.35 38.29 34.37
N SER A 45 11.37 39.59 34.69
CA SER A 45 11.18 40.06 36.07
C SER A 45 9.81 39.68 36.64
N ARG A 46 9.81 39.23 37.88
CA ARG A 46 8.61 38.92 38.66
C ARG A 46 7.93 40.20 39.12
N SER A 47 6.60 40.20 39.11
CA SER A 47 5.78 41.29 39.65
C SER A 47 4.66 40.73 40.51
N ARG A 48 4.34 41.45 41.59
CA ARG A 48 3.17 41.24 42.46
C ARG A 48 2.11 42.31 42.28
N ARG A 49 2.43 43.42 41.59
CA ARG A 49 1.54 44.57 41.43
C ARG A 49 0.45 44.31 40.39
N ILE A 50 -0.78 44.11 40.87
CA ILE A 50 -1.95 43.85 40.01
C ILE A 50 -2.51 45.19 39.50
N HIS A 51 -2.65 45.30 38.19
CA HIS A 51 -3.33 46.41 37.52
C HIS A 51 -4.84 46.18 37.42
N SER A 52 -5.24 44.99 36.93
CA SER A 52 -6.65 44.63 36.76
C SER A 52 -6.84 43.12 36.69
N ARG A 53 -8.10 42.66 36.70
CA ARG A 53 -8.49 41.25 36.56
C ARG A 53 -9.51 41.11 35.43
N TYR A 54 -9.52 39.97 34.76
CA TYR A 54 -10.56 39.61 33.80
C TYR A 54 -10.76 38.10 33.78
N ASP A 55 -11.97 37.69 33.40
CA ASP A 55 -12.35 36.29 33.37
C ASP A 55 -12.16 35.67 31.99
N ARG A 56 -11.73 34.41 31.97
CA ARG A 56 -11.68 33.58 30.77
C ARG A 56 -12.45 32.30 31.01
N GLN A 57 -13.36 31.98 30.10
CA GLN A 57 -14.00 30.67 30.08
C GLN A 57 -13.15 29.68 29.29
N VAL A 58 -12.84 28.54 29.92
CA VAL A 58 -11.98 27.49 29.39
C VAL A 58 -12.67 26.15 29.59
N SER A 59 -12.75 25.32 28.55
CA SER A 59 -13.25 23.96 28.68
C SER A 59 -12.18 23.04 29.26
N ASP A 60 -12.61 22.08 30.06
CA ASP A 60 -11.74 21.10 30.69
C ASP A 60 -12.32 19.68 30.61
N LEU A 61 -11.58 18.69 31.12
CA LEU A 61 -12.01 17.30 31.15
C LEU A 61 -13.32 17.15 31.94
N PRO A 62 -14.26 16.32 31.44
CA PRO A 62 -15.54 16.09 32.10
C PRO A 62 -15.35 15.37 33.43
N CYS A 63 -16.28 15.57 34.36
CA CYS A 63 -16.30 14.88 35.65
C CYS A 63 -17.73 14.51 36.01
N ALA A 64 -17.92 13.32 36.59
CA ALA A 64 -19.23 12.81 37.02
C ALA A 64 -20.34 12.90 35.94
N GLY A 65 -19.99 12.64 34.67
CA GLY A 65 -20.93 12.70 33.55
C GLY A 65 -21.30 14.12 33.08
N LYS A 66 -20.71 15.16 33.67
CA LYS A 66 -20.99 16.57 33.33
C LYS A 66 -19.81 17.24 32.63
N GLN A 67 -20.09 18.25 31.82
CA GLN A 67 -19.06 19.09 31.20
C GLN A 67 -18.42 20.01 32.24
N ILE A 68 -17.09 20.10 32.26
CA ILE A 68 -16.40 21.06 33.12
C ILE A 68 -16.02 22.31 32.33
N ARG A 69 -16.37 23.48 32.88
CA ARG A 69 -15.88 24.79 32.42
C ARG A 69 -15.17 25.51 33.55
N LEU A 70 -13.95 25.94 33.30
CA LEU A 70 -13.20 26.78 34.21
C LEU A 70 -13.47 28.25 33.87
N ARG A 71 -13.94 29.02 34.85
CA ARG A 71 -13.91 30.48 34.83
C ARG A 71 -12.59 30.91 35.46
N VAL A 72 -11.57 31.08 34.63
CA VAL A 72 -10.21 31.41 35.06
C VAL A 72 -10.09 32.91 35.27
N ILE A 73 -9.92 33.32 36.52
CA ILE A 73 -9.68 34.71 36.92
C ILE A 73 -8.22 35.03 36.61
N THR A 74 -8.01 35.78 35.53
CA THR A 74 -6.68 36.12 35.02
C THR A 74 -6.30 37.52 35.46
N ARG A 75 -5.14 37.65 36.12
CA ARG A 75 -4.63 38.96 36.57
C ARG A 75 -3.79 39.61 35.46
N ARG A 76 -3.86 40.94 35.37
CA ARG A 76 -2.89 41.77 34.63
C ARG A 76 -1.96 42.43 35.64
N PHE A 77 -0.66 42.26 35.45
CA PHE A 77 0.38 42.81 36.32
C PHE A 77 1.05 44.02 35.68
N VAL A 78 1.56 44.92 36.52
CA VAL A 78 2.44 46.03 36.11
C VAL A 78 3.89 45.55 36.19
N CYS A 79 4.65 45.71 35.11
CA CYS A 79 6.08 45.47 35.11
C CYS A 79 6.80 46.71 35.67
N GLU A 80 7.51 46.52 36.79
CA GLU A 80 8.16 47.59 37.54
C GLU A 80 9.59 47.87 37.07
N VAL A 81 10.13 47.05 36.17
CA VAL A 81 11.46 47.24 35.59
C VAL A 81 11.50 48.53 34.76
N PRO A 82 12.39 49.49 35.09
CA PRO A 82 12.63 50.67 34.27
C PRO A 82 13.00 50.27 32.84
N HIS A 83 12.51 51.02 31.84
CA HIS A 83 12.76 50.76 30.41
C HIS A 83 12.20 49.46 29.82
N CYS A 84 11.41 48.67 30.57
CA CYS A 84 10.69 47.54 29.96
C CYS A 84 9.61 48.04 29.00
N ARG A 85 9.71 47.67 27.71
CA ARG A 85 8.69 47.99 26.67
C ARG A 85 7.28 47.47 26.98
N ARG A 86 7.15 46.49 27.90
CA ARG A 86 5.88 45.89 28.30
C ARG A 86 5.54 46.31 29.73
N ARG A 87 4.81 47.42 29.87
CA ARG A 87 4.37 47.94 31.17
C ARG A 87 3.25 47.14 31.82
N ILE A 88 2.31 46.60 31.05
CA ILE A 88 1.21 45.76 31.57
C ILE A 88 1.23 44.42 30.87
N PHE A 89 1.22 43.31 31.60
CA PHE A 89 1.17 41.97 31.04
C PHE A 89 0.12 41.09 31.72
N ALA A 90 -0.51 40.20 30.96
CA ALA A 90 -1.42 39.21 31.50
C ALA A 90 -0.64 38.03 32.08
N GLU A 91 -1.14 37.50 33.18
CA GLU A 91 -0.67 36.29 33.81
C GLU A 91 -0.66 35.10 32.84
N ARG A 92 0.39 34.26 32.95
CA ARG A 92 0.57 33.05 32.15
C ARG A 92 0.55 31.85 33.07
N PHE A 93 -0.16 30.80 32.67
CA PHE A 93 -0.36 29.58 33.47
C PHE A 93 0.54 28.42 33.02
N GLY A 94 1.40 28.63 32.01
CA GLY A 94 2.24 27.59 31.41
C GLY A 94 1.52 26.79 30.32
N ASP A 95 2.28 26.33 29.32
CA ASP A 95 1.75 25.64 28.14
C ASP A 95 1.22 24.23 28.46
N ASN A 96 1.68 23.61 29.55
CA ASN A 96 1.22 22.30 30.02
C ASN A 96 -0.06 22.36 30.87
N VAL A 97 -0.54 23.56 31.21
CA VAL A 97 -1.73 23.77 32.05
C VAL A 97 -2.80 24.46 31.24
N LEU A 98 -2.55 25.71 30.85
CA LEU A 98 -3.45 26.53 30.06
C LEU A 98 -2.64 27.44 29.11
N PRO A 99 -2.43 26.99 27.86
CA PRO A 99 -1.70 27.75 26.88
C PRO A 99 -2.27 29.16 26.67
N THR A 100 -1.39 30.07 26.29
CA THR A 100 -1.76 31.48 26.06
C THR A 100 -2.89 31.58 25.04
N ARG A 101 -3.97 32.30 25.38
CA ARG A 101 -5.20 32.48 24.56
C ARG A 101 -5.98 31.19 24.24
N SER A 102 -5.58 30.02 24.74
CA SER A 102 -6.37 28.80 24.57
C SER A 102 -7.74 28.91 25.27
N ARG A 103 -8.76 28.31 24.67
CA ARG A 103 -10.09 28.13 25.28
C ARG A 103 -10.28 26.73 25.87
N GLN A 104 -9.20 25.96 25.94
CA GLN A 104 -9.16 24.59 26.47
C GLN A 104 -7.90 24.41 27.32
N THR A 105 -8.00 23.60 28.37
CA THR A 105 -6.82 23.18 29.15
C THR A 105 -5.91 22.32 28.28
N ALA A 106 -4.62 22.29 28.60
CA ALA A 106 -3.64 21.47 27.86
C ALA A 106 -3.96 19.97 27.94
N ARG A 107 -4.48 19.52 29.10
CA ARG A 107 -4.94 18.14 29.31
C ARG A 107 -6.13 17.78 28.42
N LEU A 108 -7.11 18.68 28.26
CA LEU A 108 -8.21 18.47 27.31
C LEU A 108 -7.70 18.47 25.86
N GLU A 109 -6.84 19.42 25.49
CA GLU A 109 -6.26 19.47 24.14
C GLU A 109 -5.48 18.17 23.82
N CYS A 110 -4.86 17.54 24.81
CA CYS A 110 -4.18 16.25 24.66
C CYS A 110 -5.15 15.13 24.25
N ILE A 111 -6.30 15.02 24.92
CA ILE A 111 -7.32 14.04 24.54
C ILE A 111 -7.89 14.36 23.15
N VAL A 112 -8.17 15.64 22.86
CA VAL A 112 -8.62 16.11 21.55
C VAL A 112 -7.62 15.73 20.46
N HIS A 113 -6.33 15.86 20.70
CA HIS A 113 -5.28 15.44 19.77
C HIS A 113 -5.38 13.95 19.44
N HIS A 114 -5.44 13.07 20.45
CA HIS A 114 -5.52 11.63 20.24
C HIS A 114 -6.83 11.21 19.55
N LEU A 115 -7.96 11.86 19.88
CA LEU A 115 -9.23 11.65 19.17
C LEU A 115 -9.11 12.03 17.69
N GLY A 116 -8.48 13.17 17.38
CA GLY A 116 -8.24 13.61 16.01
C GLY A 116 -7.30 12.68 15.24
N LEU A 117 -6.25 12.16 15.90
CA LEU A 117 -5.34 11.18 15.31
C LEU A 117 -6.04 9.87 14.98
N ALA A 118 -6.85 9.33 15.89
CA ALA A 118 -7.51 8.05 15.73
C ALA A 118 -8.69 8.10 14.74
N LEU A 119 -9.56 9.11 14.86
CA LEU A 119 -10.86 9.15 14.20
C LEU A 119 -10.99 10.23 13.11
N GLY A 120 -10.03 11.15 13.00
CA GLY A 120 -10.07 12.26 12.05
C GLY A 120 -10.96 13.41 12.53
N GLY A 121 -11.67 14.08 11.61
CA GLY A 121 -12.43 15.30 11.92
C GLY A 121 -13.85 15.03 12.44
N ARG A 122 -14.77 14.69 11.53
CA ARG A 122 -16.21 14.54 11.87
C ARG A 122 -16.50 13.37 12.82
N PRO A 123 -15.93 12.16 12.62
CA PRO A 123 -16.18 11.05 13.55
C PRO A 123 -15.66 11.38 14.97
N ALA A 124 -14.48 11.98 15.08
CA ALA A 124 -13.93 12.44 16.36
C ALA A 124 -14.82 13.49 17.02
N ALA A 125 -15.33 14.48 16.27
CA ALA A 125 -16.22 15.51 16.82
C ALA A 125 -17.55 14.93 17.33
N SER A 126 -18.09 13.94 16.62
CA SER A 126 -19.29 13.21 17.06
C SER A 126 -19.03 12.42 18.33
N PHE A 127 -17.88 11.75 18.42
CA PHE A 127 -17.52 10.96 19.59
C PHE A 127 -17.18 11.84 20.80
N ALA A 128 -16.46 12.93 20.60
CA ALA A 128 -16.11 13.88 21.65
C ALA A 128 -17.35 14.51 22.31
N ARG A 129 -18.42 14.76 21.54
CA ARG A 129 -19.73 15.18 22.10
C ARG A 129 -20.32 14.14 23.05
N ARG A 130 -20.22 12.85 22.73
CA ARG A 130 -20.69 11.75 23.60
C ARG A 130 -19.83 11.59 24.86
N LEU A 131 -18.56 12.00 24.78
CA LEU A 131 -17.65 12.04 25.91
C LEU A 131 -17.71 13.37 26.68
N MET A 132 -18.74 14.20 26.47
CA MET A 132 -18.92 15.49 27.15
C MET A 132 -17.75 16.47 26.97
N MET A 133 -17.03 16.35 25.85
CA MET A 133 -15.93 17.22 25.43
C MET A 133 -16.23 17.83 24.05
N PRO A 134 -17.26 18.68 23.92
CA PRO A 134 -17.69 19.19 22.61
C PRO A 134 -16.58 20.00 21.94
N VAL A 135 -16.08 19.49 20.80
CA VAL A 135 -15.08 20.16 19.95
C VAL A 135 -15.47 20.06 18.49
N SER A 136 -15.20 21.11 17.71
CA SER A 136 -15.47 21.11 16.27
C SER A 136 -14.48 20.20 15.52
N ASN A 137 -14.92 19.66 14.38
CA ASN A 137 -14.07 18.88 13.48
C ASN A 137 -12.83 19.67 13.05
N ASP A 138 -12.95 20.97 12.82
CA ASP A 138 -11.81 21.80 12.40
C ASP A 138 -10.81 22.01 13.53
N THR A 139 -11.29 22.11 14.78
CA THR A 139 -10.40 22.21 15.95
C THR A 139 -9.59 20.93 16.12
N LEU A 140 -10.23 19.76 15.98
CA LEU A 140 -9.54 18.46 16.00
C LEU A 140 -8.43 18.38 14.96
N LEU A 141 -8.73 18.71 13.70
CA LEU A 141 -7.74 18.68 12.62
C LEU A 141 -6.64 19.74 12.80
N ARG A 142 -6.96 20.88 13.42
CA ARG A 142 -5.97 21.93 13.73
C ARG A 142 -5.02 21.50 14.85
N VAL A 143 -5.53 20.86 15.90
CA VAL A 143 -4.72 20.32 17.00
C VAL A 143 -3.79 19.21 16.50
N VAL A 144 -4.30 18.30 15.66
CA VAL A 144 -3.47 17.27 15.00
C VAL A 144 -2.31 17.90 14.22
N ARG A 145 -2.56 18.92 13.40
CA ARG A 145 -1.50 19.61 12.65
C ARG A 145 -0.52 20.34 13.55
N ARG A 146 -1.01 21.04 14.57
CA ARG A 146 -0.16 21.82 15.49
C ARG A 146 0.82 20.93 16.26
N ARG A 147 0.36 19.76 16.66
CA ARG A 147 1.18 18.79 17.41
C ARG A 147 1.96 17.83 16.52
N ALA A 148 1.79 17.89 15.20
CA ALA A 148 2.61 17.14 14.27
C ALA A 148 4.01 17.75 14.25
N ALA A 149 4.91 17.21 15.07
CA ALA A 149 6.33 17.56 15.04
C ALA A 149 7.05 16.67 14.03
N ARG A 150 7.78 17.29 13.11
CA ARG A 150 8.76 16.58 12.27
C ARG A 150 9.93 16.18 13.16
N ARG A 151 10.27 14.89 13.14
CA ARG A 151 11.37 14.35 13.93
C ARG A 151 12.68 14.66 13.22
N THR A 152 13.69 15.06 13.98
CA THR A 152 15.01 15.50 13.48
C THR A 152 16.10 14.44 13.70
N HIS A 153 15.71 13.17 13.87
CA HIS A 153 16.69 12.11 14.00
C HIS A 153 17.44 11.93 12.66
N PRO A 154 18.76 11.70 12.68
CA PRO A 154 19.50 11.42 11.45
C PRO A 154 18.96 10.15 10.79
N LEU A 155 18.86 10.19 9.47
CA LEU A 155 18.29 9.15 8.63
C LEU A 155 19.43 8.38 7.94
N THR A 156 19.80 7.21 8.46
CA THR A 156 20.87 6.40 7.85
C THR A 156 20.33 5.49 6.74
N VAL A 157 19.20 4.83 6.99
CA VAL A 157 18.61 3.85 6.09
C VAL A 157 17.15 4.20 5.80
N VAL A 158 16.86 4.47 4.53
CA VAL A 158 15.51 4.85 4.10
C VAL A 158 14.92 3.87 3.08
N GLY A 159 13.60 3.75 3.11
CA GLY A 159 12.81 3.02 2.14
C GLY A 159 11.89 3.98 1.39
N VAL A 160 11.93 3.91 0.07
CA VAL A 160 11.17 4.79 -0.83
C VAL A 160 10.26 3.95 -1.71
N ASP A 161 8.98 4.33 -1.76
CA ASP A 161 8.00 3.65 -2.59
C ASP A 161 6.83 4.55 -2.98
N ASP A 162 6.05 4.16 -3.97
CA ASP A 162 4.88 4.90 -4.44
C ASP A 162 3.60 4.55 -3.68
N TRP A 163 2.69 5.52 -3.59
CA TRP A 163 1.35 5.31 -3.05
C TRP A 163 0.33 6.12 -3.85
N ALA A 164 -0.89 5.59 -3.99
CA ALA A 164 -1.90 6.22 -4.81
C ALA A 164 -2.81 7.17 -4.01
N PHE A 165 -2.87 8.46 -4.36
CA PHE A 165 -3.94 9.39 -3.94
C PHE A 165 -5.29 8.95 -4.48
N ARG A 166 -5.33 8.53 -5.74
CA ARG A 166 -6.47 7.86 -6.36
C ARG A 166 -5.90 6.87 -7.35
N ARG A 167 -6.31 5.60 -7.21
CA ARG A 167 -5.81 4.49 -8.02
C ARG A 167 -5.90 4.87 -9.51
N ASN A 168 -4.81 4.67 -10.24
CA ASN A 168 -4.67 4.96 -11.68
C ASN A 168 -4.80 6.44 -12.07
N ARG A 169 -4.62 7.40 -11.16
CA ARG A 169 -4.65 8.83 -11.50
C ARG A 169 -3.45 9.60 -10.97
N ARG A 170 -3.32 9.62 -9.64
CA ARG A 170 -2.30 10.42 -8.97
C ARG A 170 -1.61 9.58 -7.91
N TYR A 171 -0.29 9.60 -7.96
CA TYR A 171 0.61 8.91 -7.04
C TYR A 171 1.39 9.96 -6.26
N GLY A 172 1.80 9.63 -5.05
CA GLY A 172 2.82 10.32 -4.27
C GLY A 172 3.89 9.31 -3.86
N THR A 173 4.97 9.79 -3.28
CA THR A 173 6.03 8.94 -2.72
C THR A 173 5.94 8.94 -1.21
N ILE A 174 6.18 7.79 -0.58
CA ILE A 174 6.34 7.66 0.86
C ILE A 174 7.81 7.40 1.15
N VAL A 175 8.35 8.08 2.16
CA VAL A 175 9.69 7.82 2.66
C VAL A 175 9.60 7.32 4.10
N CYS A 176 10.25 6.19 4.36
CA CYS A 176 10.27 5.56 5.68
C CYS A 176 11.70 5.41 6.18
N ASP A 177 11.91 5.65 7.46
CA ASP A 177 13.10 5.23 8.21
C ASP A 177 12.95 3.72 8.46
N LEU A 178 13.82 2.94 7.82
CA LEU A 178 13.79 1.48 7.89
C LEU A 178 14.30 0.93 9.23
N GLU A 179 15.21 1.66 9.90
CA GLU A 179 15.76 1.27 11.19
C GLU A 179 14.69 1.38 12.28
N ARG A 180 14.04 2.54 12.35
CA ARG A 180 13.02 2.85 13.36
C ARG A 180 11.62 2.42 12.95
N ARG A 181 11.48 1.90 11.73
CA ARG A 181 10.23 1.43 11.12
C ARG A 181 9.13 2.51 11.14
N ARG A 182 9.46 3.74 10.78
CA ARG A 182 8.56 4.90 10.87
C ARG A 182 8.49 5.65 9.55
N ILE A 183 7.36 6.32 9.32
CA ILE A 183 7.21 7.26 8.20
C ILE A 183 8.01 8.52 8.54
N VAL A 184 8.78 9.01 7.57
CA VAL A 184 9.54 10.26 7.68
C VAL A 184 8.74 11.39 7.05
N THR A 185 8.33 11.20 5.79
CA THR A 185 7.55 12.19 5.06
C THR A 185 6.74 11.55 3.93
N LEU A 186 5.81 12.33 3.39
CA LEU A 186 5.07 12.05 2.17
C LEU A 186 5.39 13.13 1.14
N LEU A 187 5.77 12.72 -0.07
CA LEU A 187 5.99 13.62 -1.20
C LEU A 187 4.73 13.71 -2.09
N PRO A 188 4.48 14.86 -2.73
CA PRO A 188 3.22 15.14 -3.43
C PRO A 188 3.04 14.40 -4.77
N ASP A 189 4.11 13.85 -5.31
CA ASP A 189 4.19 13.14 -6.59
C ASP A 189 5.29 12.05 -6.53
N ARG A 190 5.52 11.39 -7.67
CA ARG A 190 6.56 10.36 -7.87
C ARG A 190 7.64 10.81 -8.85
N GLU A 191 7.78 12.12 -9.05
CA GLU A 191 8.72 12.67 -10.04
C GLU A 191 10.14 12.56 -9.52
N VAL A 192 11.06 12.23 -10.43
CA VAL A 192 12.50 12.09 -10.13
C VAL A 192 13.04 13.37 -9.49
N ALA A 193 12.59 14.54 -9.95
CA ALA A 193 13.02 15.83 -9.43
C ALA A 193 12.64 16.03 -7.95
N THR A 194 11.38 15.72 -7.59
CA THR A 194 10.87 15.86 -6.23
C THR A 194 11.61 14.95 -5.25
N VAL A 195 11.81 13.68 -5.63
CA VAL A 195 12.52 12.71 -4.79
C VAL A 195 13.99 13.07 -4.66
N ARG A 196 14.63 13.49 -5.75
CA ARG A 196 16.03 13.92 -5.74
C ARG A 196 16.25 15.14 -4.84
N ALA A 197 15.38 16.15 -4.92
CA ALA A 197 15.47 17.33 -4.09
C ALA A 197 15.39 16.96 -2.60
N TRP A 198 14.44 16.08 -2.24
CA TRP A 198 14.33 15.61 -0.85
C TRP A 198 15.55 14.82 -0.40
N LEU A 199 16.07 13.90 -1.22
CA LEU A 199 17.26 13.12 -0.87
C LEU A 199 18.52 13.99 -0.75
N ALA A 200 18.64 15.06 -1.53
CA ALA A 200 19.78 15.97 -1.48
C ALA A 200 19.85 16.76 -0.16
N ASP A 201 18.71 17.00 0.48
CA ASP A 201 18.64 17.63 1.81
C ASP A 201 19.05 16.67 2.96
N HIS A 202 19.32 15.40 2.64
CA HIS A 202 19.66 14.33 3.59
C HIS A 202 20.94 13.58 3.19
N PRO A 203 22.10 14.25 3.15
CA PRO A 203 23.38 13.62 2.78
C PRO A 203 23.84 12.52 3.76
N GLU A 204 23.27 12.46 4.97
CA GLU A 204 23.57 11.43 5.96
C GLU A 204 23.05 10.02 5.61
N ILE A 205 22.17 9.90 4.60
CA ILE A 205 21.60 8.62 4.16
C ILE A 205 22.67 7.77 3.47
N SER A 206 22.99 6.60 4.03
CA SER A 206 23.94 5.67 3.46
C SER A 206 23.29 4.51 2.70
N VAL A 207 21.99 4.23 2.95
CA VAL A 207 21.27 3.13 2.27
C VAL A 207 19.87 3.57 1.84
N VAL A 208 19.53 3.30 0.57
CA VAL A 208 18.20 3.56 0.01
C VAL A 208 17.60 2.26 -0.55
N SER A 209 16.61 1.72 0.15
CA SER A 209 15.76 0.65 -0.37
C SER A 209 14.69 1.22 -1.28
N ARG A 210 14.54 0.68 -2.50
CA ARG A 210 13.62 1.21 -3.50
C ARG A 210 13.10 0.15 -4.46
N ASP A 211 11.93 0.42 -5.04
CA ASP A 211 11.44 -0.33 -6.20
C ASP A 211 12.33 -0.06 -7.42
N ARG A 212 12.40 -1.04 -8.33
CA ARG A 212 13.10 -0.98 -9.60
C ARG A 212 12.36 -0.14 -10.65
N GLY A 213 11.08 0.18 -10.41
CA GLY A 213 10.29 1.10 -11.21
C GLY A 213 10.41 2.57 -10.80
N GLY A 214 9.78 3.47 -11.57
CA GLY A 214 9.46 4.83 -11.09
C GLY A 214 10.59 5.86 -11.09
N GLY A 215 11.80 5.54 -11.57
CA GLY A 215 12.90 6.51 -11.64
C GLY A 215 13.59 6.80 -10.30
N TYR A 216 13.22 6.08 -9.23
CA TYR A 216 13.84 6.22 -7.92
C TYR A 216 15.33 5.91 -7.94
N GLY A 217 15.75 4.89 -8.70
CA GLY A 217 17.18 4.56 -8.84
C GLY A 217 18.00 5.71 -9.45
N GLU A 218 17.43 6.44 -10.41
CA GLU A 218 18.05 7.63 -10.99
C GLU A 218 18.07 8.81 -10.01
N ALA A 219 16.97 9.02 -9.28
CA ALA A 219 16.89 10.06 -8.26
C ALA A 219 17.96 9.84 -7.16
N SER A 220 18.05 8.61 -6.65
CA SER A 220 19.03 8.22 -5.63
C SER A 220 20.46 8.35 -6.15
N ALA A 221 20.78 7.85 -7.34
CA ALA A 221 22.14 7.94 -7.90
C ALA A 221 22.60 9.39 -8.10
N LYS A 222 21.69 10.30 -8.42
CA LYS A 222 21.99 11.73 -8.62
C LYS A 222 22.03 12.54 -7.33
N ALA A 223 21.27 12.16 -6.31
CA ALA A 223 21.22 12.86 -5.03
C ALA A 223 22.29 12.37 -4.05
N LEU A 224 22.50 11.05 -4.01
CA LEU A 224 23.35 10.35 -3.05
C LEU A 224 24.22 9.31 -3.80
N PRO A 225 25.30 9.75 -4.46
CA PRO A 225 26.15 8.87 -5.28
C PRO A 225 26.80 7.74 -4.49
N ASP A 226 27.14 7.99 -3.23
CA ASP A 226 27.83 7.03 -2.35
C ASP A 226 26.85 6.12 -1.58
N ALA A 227 25.54 6.37 -1.68
CA ALA A 227 24.54 5.57 -0.97
C ALA A 227 24.32 4.22 -1.65
N ILE A 228 24.30 3.15 -0.85
CA ILE A 228 24.00 1.81 -1.32
C ILE A 228 22.51 1.74 -1.66
N GLN A 229 22.19 1.52 -2.93
CA GLN A 229 20.83 1.26 -3.35
C GLN A 229 20.50 -0.21 -3.16
N VAL A 230 19.35 -0.52 -2.55
CA VAL A 230 18.87 -1.88 -2.33
C VAL A 230 17.59 -2.07 -3.13
N ALA A 231 17.59 -3.03 -4.07
CA ALA A 231 16.39 -3.36 -4.82
C ALA A 231 15.38 -4.10 -3.93
N ASP A 232 14.11 -3.79 -4.07
CA ASP A 232 13.10 -4.50 -3.30
C ASP A 232 12.95 -5.98 -3.72
N ARG A 233 13.08 -6.88 -2.74
CA ARG A 233 13.03 -8.33 -2.92
C ARG A 233 11.68 -8.81 -3.44
N TRP A 234 10.58 -8.23 -2.97
CA TRP A 234 9.26 -8.64 -3.42
C TRP A 234 9.11 -8.39 -4.93
N HIS A 235 9.49 -7.20 -5.38
CA HIS A 235 9.52 -6.87 -6.81
C HIS A 235 10.48 -7.77 -7.60
N LEU A 236 11.63 -8.16 -7.04
CA LEU A 236 12.53 -9.13 -7.70
C LEU A 236 11.85 -10.50 -7.91
N MET A 237 11.18 -11.03 -6.87
CA MET A 237 10.48 -12.32 -6.94
C MET A 237 9.22 -12.26 -7.83
N GLU A 238 8.48 -11.16 -7.79
CA GLU A 238 7.33 -10.94 -8.69
C GLU A 238 7.79 -10.88 -10.15
N ASN A 239 8.86 -10.13 -10.43
CA ASN A 239 9.43 -10.03 -11.78
C ASN A 239 9.96 -11.37 -12.28
N ALA A 240 10.58 -12.18 -11.43
CA ALA A 240 11.01 -13.54 -11.77
C ALA A 240 9.82 -14.44 -12.15
N SER A 241 8.74 -14.39 -11.35
CA SER A 241 7.50 -15.13 -11.62
C SER A 241 6.82 -14.67 -12.92
N ALA A 242 6.82 -13.35 -13.19
CA ALA A 242 6.30 -12.77 -14.41
C ALA A 242 7.14 -13.18 -15.64
N ALA A 243 8.47 -13.26 -15.49
CA ALA A 243 9.37 -13.72 -16.54
C ALA A 243 9.11 -15.18 -16.90
N PHE A 244 8.88 -16.06 -15.91
CA PHE A 244 8.50 -17.44 -16.17
C PHE A 244 7.16 -17.54 -16.90
N LEU A 245 6.15 -16.76 -16.49
CA LEU A 245 4.87 -16.70 -17.18
C LEU A 245 5.04 -16.24 -18.65
N ASP A 246 5.92 -15.28 -18.91
CA ASP A 246 6.23 -14.83 -20.27
C ASP A 246 6.94 -15.92 -21.08
N ALA A 247 7.86 -16.68 -20.49
CA ALA A 247 8.48 -17.85 -21.11
C ALA A 247 7.44 -18.90 -21.50
N VAL A 248 6.51 -19.24 -20.59
CA VAL A 248 5.40 -20.18 -20.89
C VAL A 248 4.54 -19.66 -22.03
N ARG A 249 4.18 -18.36 -22.03
CA ARG A 249 3.40 -17.72 -23.10
C ARG A 249 4.06 -17.84 -24.46
N LYS A 250 5.37 -17.60 -24.54
CA LYS A 250 6.15 -17.73 -25.78
C LYS A 250 6.23 -19.18 -26.26
N SER A 251 6.28 -20.12 -25.33
CA SER A 251 6.38 -21.56 -25.62
C SER A 251 5.03 -22.26 -25.83
N MET A 252 3.89 -21.55 -25.78
CA MET A 252 2.57 -22.16 -25.91
C MET A 252 2.36 -22.95 -27.20
N ARG A 253 3.02 -22.57 -28.30
CA ARG A 253 2.98 -23.34 -29.56
C ARG A 253 3.70 -24.69 -29.42
N ALA A 254 4.91 -24.68 -28.85
CA ALA A 254 5.68 -25.90 -28.61
C ALA A 254 4.96 -26.81 -27.59
N ILE A 255 4.38 -26.23 -26.54
CA ILE A 255 3.53 -26.93 -25.57
C ILE A 255 2.35 -27.63 -26.26
N ARG A 256 1.64 -26.94 -27.17
CA ARG A 256 0.52 -27.54 -27.91
C ARG A 256 0.96 -28.73 -28.77
N SER A 257 2.12 -28.60 -29.41
CA SER A 257 2.73 -29.69 -30.19
C SER A 257 3.11 -30.88 -29.31
N ALA A 258 3.73 -30.63 -28.16
CA ALA A 258 4.16 -31.67 -27.21
C ALA A 258 3.00 -32.46 -26.61
N ILE A 259 1.85 -31.81 -26.38
CA ILE A 259 0.64 -32.45 -25.83
C ILE A 259 -0.16 -33.21 -26.92
N GLY A 260 0.22 -33.10 -28.20
CA GLY A 260 -0.53 -33.74 -29.30
C GLY A 260 -1.88 -33.07 -29.58
N SER A 261 -2.03 -31.79 -29.21
CA SER A 261 -3.25 -30.99 -29.39
C SER A 261 -3.00 -29.87 -30.42
N THR A 262 -2.51 -30.25 -31.59
CA THR A 262 -2.29 -29.33 -32.72
C THR A 262 -3.59 -28.89 -33.38
N THR A 263 -4.67 -29.66 -33.24
CA THR A 263 -5.97 -29.37 -33.87
C THR A 263 -7.05 -29.23 -32.80
N ILE A 264 -7.46 -28.00 -32.49
CA ILE A 264 -8.67 -27.77 -31.70
C ILE A 264 -9.85 -28.14 -32.60
N THR A 265 -10.54 -29.25 -32.31
CA THR A 265 -11.73 -29.69 -33.06
C THR A 265 -12.85 -28.64 -32.88
N PRO A 266 -13.23 -27.87 -33.92
CA PRO A 266 -14.16 -26.75 -33.78
C PRO A 266 -15.56 -27.16 -33.31
N GLU A 267 -15.96 -28.41 -33.56
CA GLU A 267 -17.27 -28.95 -33.19
C GLU A 267 -17.44 -29.09 -31.67
N LEU A 268 -16.33 -29.17 -30.92
CA LEU A 268 -16.33 -29.34 -29.47
C LEU A 268 -16.34 -27.99 -28.70
N LEU A 269 -16.24 -26.86 -29.42
CA LEU A 269 -16.22 -25.53 -28.84
C LEU A 269 -17.64 -24.99 -28.60
N THR A 270 -17.89 -24.45 -27.41
CA THR A 270 -19.12 -23.66 -27.16
C THR A 270 -19.15 -22.41 -28.03
N SER A 271 -20.31 -21.80 -28.27
CA SER A 271 -20.45 -20.61 -29.13
C SER A 271 -19.53 -19.44 -28.72
N ALA A 272 -19.32 -19.26 -27.41
CA ALA A 272 -18.38 -18.26 -26.88
C ALA A 272 -16.90 -18.65 -27.08
N GLU A 273 -16.59 -19.93 -27.19
CA GLU A 273 -15.25 -20.44 -27.51
C GLU A 273 -14.98 -20.39 -29.02
N LYS A 274 -15.98 -20.62 -29.87
CA LYS A 274 -15.89 -20.42 -31.33
C LYS A 274 -15.52 -18.98 -31.69
N LEU A 275 -16.24 -17.99 -31.15
CA LEU A 275 -15.90 -16.56 -31.31
C LEU A 275 -14.47 -16.22 -30.89
N ARG A 276 -13.97 -16.86 -29.81
CA ARG A 276 -12.59 -16.67 -29.33
C ARG A 276 -11.57 -17.35 -30.24
N TYR A 277 -11.90 -18.53 -30.78
CA TYR A 277 -11.07 -19.28 -31.71
C TYR A 277 -10.97 -18.57 -33.06
N GLU A 278 -12.06 -18.08 -33.62
CA GLU A 278 -12.07 -17.23 -34.82
C GLU A 278 -11.28 -15.93 -34.62
N SER A 279 -11.38 -15.33 -33.43
CA SER A 279 -10.56 -14.18 -33.07
C SER A 279 -9.09 -14.52 -32.88
N TYR A 280 -8.74 -15.78 -32.58
CA TYR A 280 -7.37 -16.28 -32.48
C TYR A 280 -6.81 -16.56 -33.87
N LEU A 281 -7.55 -17.22 -34.77
CA LEU A 281 -7.15 -17.45 -36.16
C LEU A 281 -6.77 -16.14 -36.85
N ARG A 282 -7.62 -15.11 -36.73
CA ARG A 282 -7.31 -13.76 -37.24
C ARG A 282 -6.02 -13.17 -36.66
N ARG A 283 -5.68 -13.47 -35.40
CA ARG A 283 -4.42 -13.04 -34.77
C ARG A 283 -3.24 -13.85 -35.26
N GLU A 284 -3.39 -15.15 -35.50
CA GLU A 284 -2.34 -15.98 -36.09
C GLU A 284 -2.03 -15.56 -37.51
N ASP A 285 -3.04 -15.29 -38.34
CA ASP A 285 -2.83 -14.80 -39.71
C ASP A 285 -2.08 -13.46 -39.69
N THR A 286 -2.50 -12.55 -38.80
CA THR A 286 -1.80 -11.28 -38.56
C THR A 286 -0.35 -11.51 -38.11
N ASN A 287 -0.13 -12.45 -37.19
CA ASN A 287 1.20 -12.74 -36.67
C ASN A 287 2.10 -13.38 -37.74
N ALA A 288 1.55 -14.29 -38.54
CA ALA A 288 2.24 -14.94 -39.64
C ALA A 288 2.64 -13.93 -40.71
N ALA A 289 1.76 -13.01 -41.08
CA ALA A 289 2.07 -11.92 -42.02
C ALA A 289 3.19 -10.99 -41.50
N ILE A 290 3.16 -10.62 -40.21
CA ILE A 290 4.23 -9.83 -39.57
C ILE A 290 5.56 -10.60 -39.57
N MET A 291 5.53 -11.89 -39.21
CA MET A 291 6.73 -12.72 -39.14
C MET A 291 7.32 -13.01 -40.52
N ALA A 292 6.50 -13.18 -41.55
CA ALA A 292 6.95 -13.35 -42.94
C ALA A 292 7.71 -12.10 -43.41
N LEU A 293 7.10 -10.91 -43.28
CA LEU A 293 7.76 -9.65 -43.66
C LEU A 293 9.04 -9.39 -42.86
N ALA A 294 9.10 -9.81 -41.60
CA ALA A 294 10.30 -9.66 -40.79
C ALA A 294 11.41 -10.65 -41.16
N ARG A 295 11.08 -11.87 -41.60
CA ARG A 295 12.06 -12.81 -42.17
C ARG A 295 12.66 -12.27 -43.47
N ASP A 296 11.86 -11.56 -44.26
CA ASP A 296 12.30 -10.89 -45.50
C ASP A 296 13.13 -9.61 -45.23
N GLY A 297 13.54 -9.37 -43.97
CA GLY A 297 14.39 -8.24 -43.59
C GLY A 297 13.70 -6.87 -43.57
N VAL A 298 12.37 -6.81 -43.70
CA VAL A 298 11.62 -5.55 -43.76
C VAL A 298 11.65 -4.84 -42.40
N SER A 299 11.98 -3.54 -42.41
CA SER A 299 12.05 -2.75 -41.19
C SER A 299 10.69 -2.63 -40.48
N ILE A 300 10.68 -2.55 -39.14
CA ILE A 300 9.44 -2.39 -38.34
C ILE A 300 8.57 -1.23 -38.83
N LYS A 301 9.18 -0.12 -39.29
CA LYS A 301 8.46 1.06 -39.81
C LYS A 301 7.71 0.74 -41.11
N GLN A 302 8.30 -0.07 -41.98
CA GLN A 302 7.65 -0.52 -43.22
C GLN A 302 6.60 -1.60 -42.97
N ILE A 303 6.82 -2.52 -42.02
CA ILE A 303 5.80 -3.51 -41.62
C ILE A 303 4.53 -2.81 -41.10
N VAL A 304 4.68 -1.78 -40.26
CA VAL A 304 3.57 -0.94 -39.77
C VAL A 304 2.80 -0.30 -40.91
N ARG A 305 3.49 0.25 -41.91
CA ARG A 305 2.88 0.90 -43.07
C ARG A 305 2.17 -0.08 -44.01
N ARG A 306 2.75 -1.26 -44.25
CA ARG A 306 2.19 -2.28 -45.16
C ARG A 306 0.95 -2.97 -44.58
N LEU A 307 0.95 -3.28 -43.29
CA LEU A 307 -0.13 -4.04 -42.64
C LEU A 307 -1.13 -3.15 -41.89
N GLY A 308 -0.90 -1.83 -41.79
CA GLY A 308 -1.78 -0.91 -41.07
C GLY A 308 -1.86 -1.15 -39.55
N HIS A 309 -0.89 -1.87 -38.99
CA HIS A 309 -0.89 -2.28 -37.58
C HIS A 309 -0.05 -1.37 -36.69
N SER A 310 -0.43 -1.22 -35.41
CA SER A 310 0.30 -0.35 -34.49
C SER A 310 1.75 -0.83 -34.30
N ARG A 311 2.68 0.12 -34.11
CA ARG A 311 4.09 -0.19 -33.88
C ARG A 311 4.32 -1.09 -32.67
N ASN A 312 3.46 -0.96 -31.65
CA ASN A 312 3.52 -1.81 -30.47
C ASN A 312 3.10 -3.26 -30.80
N LEU A 313 2.07 -3.44 -31.64
CA LEU A 313 1.64 -4.76 -32.08
C LEU A 313 2.75 -5.50 -32.85
N VAL A 314 3.38 -4.83 -33.83
CA VAL A 314 4.50 -5.42 -34.59
C VAL A 314 5.65 -5.82 -33.67
N ARG A 315 6.05 -4.96 -32.73
CA ARG A 315 7.10 -5.28 -31.74
C ARG A 315 6.71 -6.45 -30.84
N GLN A 316 5.45 -6.52 -30.42
CA GLN A 316 4.96 -7.58 -29.55
C GLN A 316 4.98 -8.93 -30.26
N THR A 317 4.54 -8.99 -31.52
CA THR A 317 4.54 -10.21 -32.34
C THR A 317 5.96 -10.69 -32.63
N LEU A 318 6.89 -9.79 -33.00
CA LEU A 318 8.30 -10.15 -33.25
C LEU A 318 9.03 -10.70 -32.02
N ARG A 319 8.56 -10.32 -30.82
CA ARG A 319 9.07 -10.82 -29.54
C ARG A 319 8.39 -12.12 -29.09
N GLY A 320 7.54 -12.72 -29.91
CA GLY A 320 6.80 -13.96 -29.58
C GLY A 320 5.57 -13.74 -28.68
N GLY A 321 5.08 -12.50 -28.54
CA GLY A 321 3.85 -12.22 -27.82
C GLY A 321 2.58 -12.58 -28.63
N ARG A 322 1.50 -12.96 -27.93
CA ARG A 322 0.14 -13.32 -28.45
C ARG A 322 -0.06 -14.76 -28.99
N ALA A 323 0.70 -15.75 -28.54
CA ALA A 323 0.44 -17.17 -28.86
C ALA A 323 -0.71 -17.83 -28.04
N ASP A 324 -1.31 -17.10 -27.09
CA ASP A 324 -2.39 -17.62 -26.23
C ASP A 324 -3.77 -17.53 -26.92
N VAL A 325 -4.43 -18.69 -27.06
CA VAL A 325 -5.80 -18.83 -27.61
C VAL A 325 -6.86 -18.30 -26.63
N PHE A 326 -6.63 -18.48 -25.33
CA PHE A 326 -7.62 -18.17 -24.29
C PHE A 326 -7.06 -17.19 -23.26
N GLN A 327 -7.52 -15.94 -23.31
CA GLN A 327 -7.43 -15.06 -22.16
C GLN A 327 -8.59 -15.38 -21.22
N THR A 328 -8.31 -16.06 -20.11
CA THR A 328 -9.31 -16.26 -19.07
C THR A 328 -9.40 -14.98 -18.25
N ARG A 329 -10.53 -14.28 -18.38
CA ARG A 329 -10.96 -13.24 -17.44
C ARG A 329 -11.24 -13.91 -16.09
N GLU A 330 -10.78 -13.33 -14.98
CA GLU A 330 -11.19 -13.75 -13.63
C GLU A 330 -12.71 -13.92 -13.60
N ARG A 331 -13.17 -15.12 -13.26
CA ARG A 331 -14.60 -15.41 -13.21
C ARG A 331 -15.05 -15.19 -11.78
N SER A 332 -16.26 -14.64 -11.63
CA SER A 332 -16.90 -14.43 -10.33
C SER A 332 -17.01 -15.70 -9.47
N LEU A 333 -16.85 -16.88 -10.07
CA LEU A 333 -16.89 -18.19 -9.40
C LEU A 333 -15.54 -18.64 -8.82
N ASP A 334 -14.41 -18.01 -9.18
CA ASP A 334 -13.07 -18.47 -8.78
C ASP A 334 -12.88 -18.41 -7.25
N ALA A 335 -13.50 -17.42 -6.59
CA ALA A 335 -13.51 -17.29 -5.13
C ALA A 335 -14.31 -18.39 -4.41
N TYR A 336 -15.24 -19.05 -5.12
CA TYR A 336 -16.15 -20.07 -4.57
C TYR A 336 -15.84 -21.48 -5.08
N TYR A 337 -14.69 -21.66 -5.75
CA TYR A 337 -14.35 -22.89 -6.45
C TYR A 337 -14.26 -24.11 -5.52
N LEU A 338 -13.60 -23.98 -4.36
CA LEU A 338 -13.45 -25.08 -3.41
C LEU A 338 -14.78 -25.52 -2.81
N PHE A 339 -15.67 -24.55 -2.53
CA PHE A 339 -17.02 -24.82 -2.04
C PHE A 339 -17.87 -25.55 -3.10
N LEU A 340 -17.77 -25.13 -4.36
CA LEU A 340 -18.43 -25.79 -5.48
C LEU A 340 -17.92 -27.21 -5.73
N GLU A 341 -16.60 -27.42 -5.63
CA GLU A 341 -16.01 -28.76 -5.73
C GLU A 341 -16.50 -29.68 -4.61
N GLY A 342 -16.55 -29.21 -3.36
CA GLY A 342 -17.05 -29.99 -2.24
C GLY A 342 -18.50 -30.47 -2.46
N LEU A 343 -19.39 -29.55 -2.88
CA LEU A 343 -20.79 -29.88 -3.18
C LEU A 343 -20.95 -30.81 -4.39
N TRP A 344 -20.06 -30.67 -5.38
CA TRP A 344 -20.08 -31.53 -6.56
C TRP A 344 -19.65 -32.96 -6.23
N SER A 345 -18.57 -33.09 -5.45
CA SER A 345 -18.05 -34.37 -4.96
C SER A 345 -19.02 -35.05 -3.99
N SER A 346 -19.83 -34.29 -3.25
CA SER A 346 -20.91 -34.83 -2.41
C SER A 346 -22.18 -35.23 -3.19
N GLY A 347 -22.13 -35.28 -4.52
CA GLY A 347 -23.22 -35.75 -5.38
C GLY A 347 -24.24 -34.68 -5.81
N CYS A 348 -24.08 -33.40 -5.43
CA CYS A 348 -25.01 -32.36 -5.88
C CYS A 348 -24.75 -32.00 -7.35
N ARG A 349 -25.58 -32.55 -8.26
CA ARG A 349 -25.40 -32.33 -9.70
C ARG A 349 -26.29 -31.23 -10.28
N ASN A 350 -27.27 -30.70 -9.54
CA ASN A 350 -28.23 -29.72 -10.02
C ASN A 350 -27.68 -28.28 -9.96
N GLY A 351 -27.61 -27.60 -11.11
CA GLY A 351 -27.08 -26.23 -11.20
C GLY A 351 -27.92 -25.17 -10.48
N ALA A 352 -29.24 -25.36 -10.39
CA ALA A 352 -30.11 -24.45 -9.62
C ALA A 352 -29.90 -24.60 -8.10
N GLU A 353 -29.62 -25.81 -7.65
CA GLU A 353 -29.31 -26.08 -6.25
C GLU A 353 -27.94 -25.50 -5.85
N LEU A 354 -26.92 -25.72 -6.68
CA LEU A 354 -25.59 -25.15 -6.46
C LEU A 354 -25.62 -23.61 -6.47
N TRP A 355 -26.43 -22.99 -7.32
CA TRP A 355 -26.59 -21.54 -7.35
C TRP A 355 -27.25 -20.99 -6.08
N ARG A 356 -28.31 -21.64 -5.57
CA ARG A 356 -28.94 -21.24 -4.30
C ARG A 356 -27.96 -21.33 -3.12
N ARG A 357 -27.17 -22.40 -3.06
CA ARG A 357 -26.13 -22.57 -2.02
C ARG A 357 -25.02 -21.54 -2.12
N LEU A 358 -24.63 -21.16 -3.34
CA LEU A 358 -23.67 -20.08 -3.57
C LEU A 358 -24.21 -18.71 -3.14
N GLN A 359 -25.48 -18.41 -3.42
CA GLN A 359 -26.12 -17.16 -2.99
C GLN A 359 -26.10 -17.02 -1.46
N MET A 360 -26.34 -18.11 -0.72
CA MET A 360 -26.23 -18.10 0.75
C MET A 360 -24.80 -17.84 1.25
N GLN A 361 -23.78 -18.19 0.47
CA GLN A 361 -22.36 -17.87 0.74
C GLN A 361 -21.95 -16.48 0.21
N GLY A 362 -22.91 -15.66 -0.23
CA GLY A 362 -22.69 -14.28 -0.67
C GLY A 362 -22.33 -14.12 -2.15
N PHE A 363 -22.44 -15.16 -2.97
CA PHE A 363 -22.23 -15.06 -4.41
C PHE A 363 -23.33 -14.21 -5.06
N ARG A 364 -22.97 -13.12 -5.76
CA ARG A 364 -23.93 -12.22 -6.45
C ARG A 364 -24.14 -12.52 -7.94
N GLY A 365 -23.64 -13.64 -8.43
CA GLY A 365 -23.74 -13.99 -9.86
C GLY A 365 -25.04 -14.70 -10.24
N SER A 366 -25.29 -14.83 -11.55
CA SER A 366 -26.53 -15.37 -12.09
C SER A 366 -26.58 -16.91 -12.10
N LEU A 367 -27.79 -17.47 -12.07
CA LEU A 367 -28.06 -18.90 -12.22
C LEU A 367 -27.42 -19.48 -13.48
N ARG A 368 -27.47 -18.74 -14.59
CA ARG A 368 -26.83 -19.11 -15.86
C ARG A 368 -25.33 -19.39 -15.70
N THR A 369 -24.62 -18.61 -14.90
CA THR A 369 -23.17 -18.76 -14.70
C THR A 369 -22.86 -20.09 -14.02
N VAL A 370 -23.65 -20.48 -13.02
CA VAL A 370 -23.52 -21.75 -12.29
C VAL A 370 -24.04 -22.92 -13.14
N GLY A 371 -25.13 -22.73 -13.89
CA GLY A 371 -25.64 -23.68 -14.87
C GLY A 371 -24.58 -24.03 -15.91
N GLU A 372 -23.93 -23.04 -16.52
CA GLU A 372 -22.81 -23.25 -17.44
C GLU A 372 -21.61 -23.93 -16.79
N TRP A 373 -21.35 -23.71 -15.50
CA TRP A 373 -20.32 -24.44 -14.74
C TRP A 373 -20.70 -25.91 -14.54
N THR A 374 -21.95 -26.20 -14.15
CA THR A 374 -22.44 -27.58 -13.99
C THR A 374 -22.48 -28.35 -15.29
N THR A 375 -22.98 -27.74 -16.38
CA THR A 375 -22.98 -28.35 -17.71
C THR A 375 -21.55 -28.65 -18.18
N ARG A 376 -20.59 -27.77 -17.88
CA ARG A 376 -19.16 -28.03 -18.13
C ARG A 376 -18.62 -29.20 -17.31
N ARG A 377 -19.02 -29.33 -16.05
CA ARG A 377 -18.60 -30.44 -15.19
C ARG A 377 -19.21 -31.79 -15.61
N ARG A 378 -20.51 -31.84 -15.91
CA ARG A 378 -21.15 -33.06 -16.45
C ARG A 378 -20.50 -33.50 -17.76
N ARG A 379 -20.23 -32.55 -18.65
CA ARG A 379 -19.48 -32.83 -19.89
C ARG A 379 -18.05 -33.27 -19.59
N SER A 380 -17.35 -32.67 -18.63
CA SER A 380 -15.99 -33.09 -18.26
C SER A 380 -15.91 -34.51 -17.70
N GLU A 381 -16.93 -34.98 -16.99
CA GLU A 381 -16.96 -36.33 -16.42
C GLU A 381 -17.42 -37.39 -17.43
N ALA A 382 -18.34 -37.05 -18.33
CA ALA A 382 -18.75 -37.93 -19.42
C ALA A 382 -17.64 -38.17 -20.46
N VAL A 383 -16.60 -37.34 -20.46
CA VAL A 383 -15.59 -37.20 -21.52
C VAL A 383 -14.21 -37.68 -21.02
N SER A 384 -14.19 -38.72 -20.18
CA SER A 384 -12.97 -39.26 -19.57
C SER A 384 -11.95 -39.86 -20.57
N LYS A 385 -12.29 -40.00 -21.86
CA LYS A 385 -11.37 -40.42 -22.93
C LYS A 385 -10.77 -39.26 -23.77
N GLN A 386 -11.28 -38.04 -23.65
CA GLN A 386 -10.95 -36.90 -24.53
C GLN A 386 -10.19 -35.75 -23.81
N GLN A 387 -9.91 -35.90 -22.50
CA GLN A 387 -9.17 -34.89 -21.73
C GLN A 387 -7.70 -34.70 -22.17
N LEU A 388 -7.14 -35.62 -22.96
CA LEU A 388 -5.84 -35.46 -23.60
C LEU A 388 -5.78 -34.31 -24.64
N GLN A 389 -6.92 -33.73 -25.03
CA GLN A 389 -6.98 -32.77 -26.14
C GLN A 389 -7.07 -31.29 -25.73
N ARG A 390 -7.18 -30.92 -24.45
CA ARG A 390 -7.35 -29.50 -24.05
C ARG A 390 -6.13 -28.94 -23.31
N VAL A 391 -5.31 -28.18 -24.03
CA VAL A 391 -4.12 -27.51 -23.45
C VAL A 391 -4.52 -26.44 -22.43
N PRO A 392 -4.00 -26.50 -21.18
CA PRO A 392 -4.29 -25.48 -20.17
C PRO A 392 -3.75 -24.10 -20.55
N SER A 393 -4.27 -23.04 -19.92
CA SER A 393 -3.77 -21.68 -20.16
C SER A 393 -2.32 -21.52 -19.72
N ALA A 394 -1.56 -20.59 -20.33
CA ALA A 394 -0.19 -20.30 -19.92
C ALA A 394 -0.07 -20.00 -18.41
N ARG A 395 -1.06 -19.32 -17.80
CA ARG A 395 -1.08 -19.06 -16.36
C ARG A 395 -1.31 -20.31 -15.53
N THR A 396 -2.15 -21.22 -16.01
CA THR A 396 -2.37 -22.53 -15.38
C THR A 396 -1.10 -23.38 -15.44
N ILE A 397 -0.46 -23.45 -16.61
CA ILE A 397 0.80 -24.19 -16.82
C ILE A 397 1.89 -23.60 -15.92
N ALA A 398 2.09 -22.28 -15.96
CA ALA A 398 3.08 -21.61 -15.11
C ALA A 398 2.85 -21.91 -13.62
N ARG A 399 1.60 -21.90 -13.15
CA ARG A 399 1.24 -22.23 -11.76
C ARG A 399 1.49 -23.71 -11.42
N LEU A 400 1.11 -24.63 -12.31
CA LEU A 400 1.33 -26.07 -12.12
C LEU A 400 2.83 -26.40 -12.06
N MET A 401 3.63 -25.73 -12.91
CA MET A 401 5.09 -25.86 -12.96
C MET A 401 5.82 -25.12 -11.84
N THR A 402 5.18 -24.40 -10.92
CA THR A 402 5.89 -23.66 -9.86
C THR A 402 5.34 -23.94 -8.46
N ILE A 403 4.02 -23.85 -8.27
CA ILE A 403 3.39 -23.80 -6.95
C ILE A 403 2.75 -25.14 -6.55
N LYS A 404 2.46 -26.05 -7.50
CA LYS A 404 1.42 -27.06 -7.30
C LYS A 404 1.84 -28.53 -7.42
N ARG A 405 3.11 -28.92 -7.23
CA ARG A 405 3.51 -30.35 -7.31
C ARG A 405 2.78 -31.24 -6.28
N ASP A 406 2.49 -30.70 -5.09
CA ASP A 406 1.90 -31.50 -3.99
C ASP A 406 0.36 -31.63 -4.04
N CYS A 407 -0.31 -30.96 -5.00
CA CYS A 407 -1.77 -30.99 -5.17
C CYS A 407 -2.16 -31.17 -6.65
N MET A 408 -1.36 -31.92 -7.42
CA MET A 408 -1.63 -32.24 -8.82
C MET A 408 -2.65 -33.37 -8.93
N THR A 409 -3.61 -33.22 -9.84
CA THR A 409 -4.41 -34.37 -10.28
C THR A 409 -3.54 -35.28 -11.17
N LYS A 410 -3.90 -36.57 -11.31
CA LYS A 410 -3.20 -37.48 -12.23
C LYS A 410 -3.17 -36.93 -13.68
N ALA A 411 -4.23 -36.25 -14.11
CA ALA A 411 -4.29 -35.61 -15.42
C ALA A 411 -3.31 -34.43 -15.55
N ASP A 412 -3.22 -33.56 -14.53
CA ASP A 412 -2.25 -32.46 -14.54
C ASP A 412 -0.81 -32.97 -14.56
N ALA A 413 -0.52 -34.06 -13.84
CA ALA A 413 0.81 -34.66 -13.79
C ALA A 413 1.26 -35.19 -15.16
N LEU A 414 0.36 -35.87 -15.89
CA LEU A 414 0.62 -36.33 -17.25
C LEU A 414 0.86 -35.17 -18.23
N VAL A 415 0.08 -34.09 -18.12
CA VAL A 415 0.26 -32.89 -18.95
C VAL A 415 1.61 -32.22 -18.66
N ILE A 416 1.99 -32.09 -17.39
CA ILE A 416 3.30 -31.51 -17.04
C ILE A 416 4.44 -32.41 -17.51
N ALA A 417 4.34 -33.73 -17.35
CA ALA A 417 5.36 -34.66 -17.86
C ALA A 417 5.54 -34.55 -19.38
N ALA A 418 4.44 -34.43 -20.14
CA ALA A 418 4.49 -34.21 -21.58
C ALA A 418 5.15 -32.87 -21.95
N ILE A 419 4.88 -31.80 -21.17
CA ILE A 419 5.52 -30.49 -21.36
C ILE A 419 7.02 -30.54 -21.03
N GLU A 420 7.38 -31.17 -19.92
CA GLU A 420 8.78 -31.31 -19.47
C GLU A 420 9.60 -32.10 -20.51
N ALA A 421 9.03 -33.15 -21.11
CA ALA A 421 9.67 -33.93 -22.18
C ALA A 421 9.71 -33.20 -23.53
N GLY A 422 8.62 -32.52 -23.91
CA GLY A 422 8.49 -31.92 -25.24
C GLY A 422 9.01 -30.49 -25.37
N VAL A 423 9.27 -29.79 -24.26
CA VAL A 423 9.79 -28.41 -24.25
C VAL A 423 10.90 -28.23 -23.20
N PRO A 424 12.11 -28.80 -23.41
CA PRO A 424 13.20 -28.75 -22.44
C PRO A 424 13.62 -27.33 -22.04
N SER A 425 13.50 -26.35 -22.96
CA SER A 425 13.81 -24.95 -22.70
C SER A 425 12.91 -24.30 -21.64
N LEU A 426 11.70 -24.81 -21.39
CA LEU A 426 10.85 -24.37 -20.28
C LEU A 426 11.29 -24.95 -18.94
N VAL A 427 11.82 -26.17 -18.94
CA VAL A 427 12.39 -26.79 -17.74
C VAL A 427 13.63 -26.02 -17.32
N GLU A 428 14.50 -25.68 -18.27
CA GLU A 428 15.66 -24.82 -18.03
C GLU A 428 15.23 -23.45 -17.46
N ALA A 429 14.25 -22.79 -18.09
CA ALA A 429 13.74 -21.50 -17.62
C ALA A 429 13.19 -21.57 -16.20
N ARG A 430 12.45 -22.64 -15.86
CA ARG A 430 11.96 -22.88 -14.50
C ARG A 430 13.12 -23.04 -13.52
N THR A 431 14.08 -23.91 -13.83
CA THR A 431 15.26 -24.18 -12.98
C THR A 431 16.03 -22.89 -12.71
N LEU A 432 16.20 -22.03 -13.71
CA LEU A 432 16.84 -20.74 -13.53
C LEU A 432 16.03 -19.82 -12.61
N ILE A 433 14.71 -19.79 -12.70
CA ILE A 433 13.87 -18.99 -11.79
C ILE A 433 13.90 -19.53 -10.36
N ASP A 434 13.89 -20.86 -10.18
CA ASP A 434 14.04 -21.49 -8.87
C ASP A 434 15.41 -21.21 -8.26
N GLN A 435 16.49 -21.31 -9.05
CA GLN A 435 17.84 -20.91 -8.63
C GLN A 435 17.89 -19.43 -8.21
N PHE A 436 17.22 -18.54 -8.96
CA PHE A 436 17.16 -17.13 -8.60
C PHE A 436 16.45 -16.88 -7.28
N HIS A 437 15.30 -17.53 -7.06
CA HIS A 437 14.60 -17.46 -5.77
C HIS A 437 15.45 -17.99 -4.62
N ASP A 438 16.17 -19.10 -4.84
CA ASP A 438 17.06 -19.69 -3.86
C ASP A 438 18.25 -18.78 -3.53
N MET A 439 18.86 -18.12 -4.52
CA MET A 439 19.93 -17.14 -4.30
C MET A 439 19.47 -16.00 -3.40
N ILE A 440 18.28 -15.44 -3.64
CA ILE A 440 17.73 -14.36 -2.79
C ILE A 440 17.45 -14.88 -1.37
N ARG A 441 16.84 -16.06 -1.23
CA ARG A 441 16.47 -16.63 0.08
C ARG A 441 17.69 -17.03 0.92
N LYS A 442 18.70 -17.63 0.28
CA LYS A 442 19.93 -18.11 0.91
C LYS A 442 21.03 -17.04 1.00
N LYS A 443 20.79 -15.85 0.43
CA LYS A 443 21.75 -14.74 0.36
C LYS A 443 23.05 -15.10 -0.36
N ASP A 444 22.95 -15.92 -1.41
CA ASP A 444 24.09 -16.45 -2.14
C ASP A 444 24.43 -15.55 -3.35
N GLU A 445 25.20 -14.48 -3.09
CA GLU A 445 25.59 -13.50 -4.12
C GLU A 445 26.55 -14.10 -5.16
N ALA A 446 27.44 -15.01 -4.75
CA ALA A 446 28.51 -15.54 -5.59
C ALA A 446 27.97 -16.25 -6.86
N LYS A 447 26.76 -16.81 -6.79
CA LYS A 447 26.11 -17.47 -7.93
C LYS A 447 25.47 -16.51 -8.93
N LEU A 448 25.34 -15.22 -8.62
CA LEU A 448 24.56 -14.28 -9.42
C LEU A 448 25.13 -14.10 -10.83
N ASP A 449 26.45 -13.94 -10.97
CA ASP A 449 27.07 -13.66 -12.27
C ASP A 449 26.97 -14.88 -13.21
N ALA A 450 27.23 -16.08 -12.68
CA ALA A 450 27.04 -17.34 -13.41
C ALA A 450 25.57 -17.54 -13.80
N TRP A 451 24.64 -17.23 -12.89
CA TRP A 451 23.21 -17.29 -13.18
C TRP A 451 22.79 -16.31 -14.28
N ILE A 452 23.30 -15.06 -14.27
CA ILE A 452 23.00 -14.07 -15.31
C ILE A 452 23.48 -14.56 -16.68
N ALA A 453 24.67 -15.16 -16.76
CA ALA A 453 25.20 -15.70 -18.01
C ALA A 453 24.28 -16.80 -18.59
N ASN A 454 23.88 -17.77 -17.77
CA ASN A 454 22.97 -18.85 -18.18
C ASN A 454 21.58 -18.31 -18.54
N ALA A 455 21.03 -17.41 -17.71
CA ALA A 455 19.70 -16.84 -17.93
C ALA A 455 19.60 -15.96 -19.18
N LYS A 456 20.70 -15.34 -19.62
CA LYS A 456 20.75 -14.59 -20.90
C LYS A 456 20.61 -15.49 -22.12
N ALA A 457 21.03 -16.75 -22.04
CA ALA A 457 20.93 -17.71 -23.14
C ALA A 457 19.56 -18.42 -23.21
N SER A 458 18.71 -18.27 -22.19
CA SER A 458 17.45 -19.00 -22.06
C SER A 458 16.21 -18.13 -22.33
N LEU A 459 15.01 -18.71 -22.12
CA LEU A 459 13.72 -18.02 -22.31
C LEU A 459 13.49 -16.84 -21.35
N VAL A 460 14.31 -16.69 -20.30
CA VAL A 460 14.23 -15.59 -19.32
C VAL A 460 15.28 -14.50 -19.54
N SER A 461 15.87 -14.44 -20.74
CA SER A 461 16.92 -13.47 -21.11
C SER A 461 16.56 -12.01 -20.90
N SER A 462 15.28 -11.64 -21.10
CA SER A 462 14.79 -10.28 -20.82
C SER A 462 14.87 -9.93 -19.33
N PHE A 463 14.57 -10.88 -18.46
CA PHE A 463 14.67 -10.73 -17.02
C PHE A 463 16.13 -10.63 -16.58
N ALA A 464 17.01 -11.51 -17.09
CA ALA A 464 18.45 -11.46 -16.83
C ALA A 464 19.08 -10.12 -17.26
N THR A 465 18.68 -9.60 -18.42
CA THR A 465 19.10 -8.28 -18.90
C THR A 465 18.61 -7.17 -17.98
N GLY A 466 17.37 -7.28 -17.49
CA GLY A 466 16.84 -6.37 -16.49
C GLY A 466 17.65 -6.39 -15.19
N VAL A 467 17.93 -7.57 -14.65
CA VAL A 467 18.76 -7.75 -13.44
C VAL A 467 20.16 -7.13 -13.64
N LEU A 468 20.81 -7.40 -14.78
CA LEU A 468 22.15 -6.87 -15.06
C LEU A 468 22.19 -5.33 -15.10
N LYS A 469 21.17 -4.67 -15.64
CA LYS A 469 21.10 -3.20 -15.66
C LYS A 469 21.07 -2.58 -14.26
N ASP A 470 20.68 -3.35 -13.25
CA ASP A 470 20.48 -2.91 -11.88
C ASP A 470 21.31 -3.76 -10.90
N ILE A 471 22.44 -4.31 -11.38
CA ILE A 471 23.18 -5.38 -10.70
C ILE A 471 23.65 -4.97 -9.30
N ALA A 472 24.11 -3.73 -9.13
CA ALA A 472 24.56 -3.23 -7.82
C ALA A 472 23.42 -3.30 -6.78
N ALA A 473 22.21 -2.87 -7.17
CA ALA A 473 21.07 -2.91 -6.27
C ALA A 473 20.52 -4.33 -6.02
N VAL A 474 20.64 -5.22 -7.01
CA VAL A 474 20.29 -6.64 -6.84
C VAL A 474 21.29 -7.34 -5.91
N ARG A 475 22.60 -7.12 -6.07
CA ARG A 475 23.62 -7.63 -5.15
C ARG A 475 23.33 -7.15 -3.73
N ALA A 476 23.04 -5.85 -3.58
CA ALA A 476 22.70 -5.29 -2.28
C ALA A 476 21.41 -5.90 -1.69
N ALA A 477 20.41 -6.24 -2.52
CA ALA A 477 19.20 -6.93 -2.09
C ALA A 477 19.46 -8.35 -1.57
N ILE A 478 20.52 -9.02 -2.04
CA ILE A 478 20.94 -10.35 -1.58
C ILE A 478 21.72 -10.22 -0.26
N THR A 479 22.67 -9.29 -0.17
CA THR A 479 23.63 -9.22 0.93
C THR A 479 23.14 -8.41 2.15
N HIS A 480 22.48 -7.27 1.94
CA HIS A 480 22.02 -6.40 3.03
C HIS A 480 20.72 -6.93 3.67
N PRO A 481 20.37 -6.55 4.90
CA PRO A 481 19.10 -6.97 5.52
C PRO A 481 17.88 -6.19 4.99
N TRP A 482 18.08 -5.01 4.43
CA TRP A 482 17.03 -4.05 4.10
C TRP A 482 16.16 -4.44 2.89
N SER A 483 14.88 -4.05 2.89
CA SER A 483 13.91 -4.22 1.80
C SER A 483 12.67 -3.35 2.06
N ASN A 484 11.85 -3.09 1.02
CA ASN A 484 10.63 -2.31 1.13
C ASN A 484 9.46 -3.02 1.85
N GLY A 485 9.63 -4.25 2.36
CA GLY A 485 8.56 -4.93 3.11
C GLY A 485 7.99 -4.09 4.27
N GLN A 486 8.85 -3.36 4.99
CA GLN A 486 8.41 -2.42 6.03
C GLN A 486 7.64 -1.21 5.45
N VAL A 487 8.09 -0.71 4.29
CA VAL A 487 7.46 0.41 3.59
C VAL A 487 6.04 0.05 3.16
N GLU A 488 5.81 -1.17 2.64
CA GLU A 488 4.46 -1.63 2.29
C GLU A 488 3.55 -1.74 3.53
N GLY A 489 4.12 -2.09 4.70
CA GLY A 489 3.42 -2.01 5.97
C GLY A 489 2.95 -0.58 6.30
N GLN A 490 3.82 0.42 6.09
CA GLN A 490 3.46 1.83 6.28
C GLN A 490 2.48 2.33 5.22
N ILE A 491 2.59 1.88 3.96
CA ILE A 491 1.62 2.15 2.92
C ILE A 491 0.25 1.61 3.30
N THR A 492 0.19 0.42 3.91
CA THR A 492 -1.06 -0.15 4.42
C THR A 492 -1.69 0.72 5.51
N LYS A 493 -0.88 1.23 6.45
CA LYS A 493 -1.31 2.21 7.46
C LYS A 493 -1.83 3.51 6.80
N LEU A 494 -1.11 4.04 5.81
CA LEU A 494 -1.51 5.21 5.03
C LEU A 494 -2.86 4.98 4.32
N LYS A 495 -3.02 3.83 3.65
CA LYS A 495 -4.26 3.43 2.97
C LYS A 495 -5.43 3.40 3.96
N LEU A 496 -5.23 2.91 5.19
CA LEU A 496 -6.25 2.93 6.25
C LEU A 496 -6.64 4.35 6.66
N VAL A 497 -5.66 5.21 7.02
CA VAL A 497 -5.90 6.61 7.44
C VAL A 497 -6.65 7.38 6.34
N LYS A 498 -6.25 7.19 5.08
CA LYS A 498 -6.90 7.80 3.93
C LYS A 498 -8.35 7.34 3.77
N ARG A 499 -8.63 6.04 3.95
CA ARG A 499 -10.00 5.48 3.89
C ARG A 499 -10.88 6.02 5.00
N GLN A 500 -10.36 6.15 6.23
CA GLN A 500 -11.09 6.79 7.34
C GLN A 500 -11.51 8.24 7.02
N MET A 501 -10.75 8.93 6.16
CA MET A 501 -11.02 10.30 5.76
C MET A 501 -11.78 10.42 4.43
N TYR A 502 -12.29 9.31 3.89
CA TYR A 502 -13.00 9.26 2.60
C TYR A 502 -12.21 9.91 1.45
N GLY A 503 -10.87 9.84 1.51
CA GLY A 503 -9.99 10.45 0.51
C GLY A 503 -9.93 11.99 0.51
N ARG A 504 -10.54 12.67 1.50
CA ARG A 504 -10.57 14.15 1.60
C ARG A 504 -9.41 14.74 2.40
N ALA A 505 -8.27 14.06 2.40
CA ALA A 505 -7.09 14.47 3.16
C ALA A 505 -6.05 15.06 2.20
N LYS A 506 -5.76 16.36 2.39
CA LYS A 506 -4.58 16.98 1.79
C LYS A 506 -3.31 16.37 2.41
N ILE A 507 -2.18 16.47 1.72
CA ILE A 507 -0.92 15.82 2.10
C ILE A 507 -0.45 16.23 3.50
N ASP A 508 -0.60 17.51 3.86
CA ASP A 508 -0.27 18.05 5.19
C ASP A 508 -1.02 17.33 6.31
N LEU A 509 -2.29 17.00 6.09
CA LEU A 509 -3.11 16.34 7.10
C LEU A 509 -2.87 14.83 7.16
N LEU A 510 -2.56 14.20 6.02
CA LEU A 510 -2.12 12.81 5.99
C LEU A 510 -0.81 12.65 6.75
N GLU A 511 0.16 13.51 6.45
CA GLU A 511 1.46 13.56 7.12
C GLU A 511 1.26 13.79 8.63
N ALA A 512 0.48 14.80 9.03
CA ALA A 512 0.21 15.07 10.45
C ALA A 512 -0.42 13.88 11.19
N ARG A 513 -1.35 13.14 10.58
CA ARG A 513 -1.97 11.96 11.21
C ARG A 513 -1.06 10.74 11.26
N LEU A 514 -0.14 10.61 10.31
CA LEU A 514 0.77 9.47 10.23
C LEU A 514 2.00 9.66 11.12
N LEU A 515 2.54 10.88 11.16
CA LEU A 515 3.70 11.25 11.97
C LEU A 515 3.33 11.52 13.44
N GLY A 516 2.14 12.10 13.69
CA GLY A 516 1.70 12.44 15.04
C GLY A 516 1.23 11.26 15.89
N ALA A 517 1.11 10.06 15.32
CA ALA A 517 0.60 8.87 16.01
C ALA A 517 1.63 8.14 16.89
N ALA A 518 2.69 8.81 17.35
CA ALA A 518 3.89 8.16 17.88
C ALA A 518 4.50 8.85 19.08
#